data_AF-A0A1E4IHX5-F1
#
_entry.id   AF-A0A1E4IHX5-F1
#
_cell.length_a   1.000
_cell.length_b   1.000
_cell.length_c   1.000
_cell.angle_alpha   90.00
_cell.angle_beta   90.00
_cell.angle_gamma   90.00
#
_symmetry.space_group_name_H-M   'P 1'
#
loop_
_entity.id
_entity.type
_entity.pdbx_description
1 polymer ?
#
loop_
_entity_poly.entity_id
_entity_poly.type
_entity_poly.pdbx_seq_one_letter_code
_entity_poly.pdbx_strand_id
1 'polypeptide(L)'
;MAAARIEQRIGRLDRFGRRHGVVRHRILLPVDEDNSPWTGWADFLREGLSLFHRSISDIQFLLEGFEQRLFRVLLEQGPGGVEALSAEVRDAIREERRSQDEQYALDRIALSEEPVEAFIETIEAAEEDEAALQDGVDKWLLGALLMKKQPVAWPAQDPFKLRTTKETLIPRLPWLEAFNLEQTGALTWRRRIATAHPETILLRPGTPLLDAAERYTRWDDRGTAFITWRTAAEWAHDLWIGFRLCFVVEPDIPISDMFAPSRVELAALRRAQRYLPPRTMSVHVGIDGIVVQDPTLLAILTRPYRRSDEGIGSIVDLNLASRPHILAGVIDPASFGGLCRSIRDRCRSALLAERSIGDAVVAAERLAMAEVERRRIRLRQRYFAGDFAAQADIQAIESILPAIACPAVRLDAMGCFIVSAEPPSIEAHA
;
A
#
# COMPACT_ATOMS: atom_id res chain seq x y z
N MET A 1 36.74 -10.94 23.27
CA MET A 1 35.46 -10.29 22.85
C MET A 1 34.69 -11.28 21.99
N ALA A 2 33.39 -11.44 22.20
CA ALA A 2 32.54 -12.35 21.41
C ALA A 2 32.35 -11.84 19.97
N ALA A 3 32.49 -12.73 18.98
CA ALA A 3 32.37 -12.45 17.55
C ALA A 3 31.02 -11.82 17.20
N ALA A 4 29.94 -12.24 17.87
CA ALA A 4 28.60 -11.70 17.69
C ALA A 4 28.48 -10.18 17.94
N ARG A 5 29.27 -9.63 18.88
CA ARG A 5 29.26 -8.17 19.13
C ARG A 5 29.99 -7.40 18.03
N ILE A 6 30.97 -8.02 17.38
CA ILE A 6 31.69 -7.42 16.24
C ILE A 6 30.78 -7.43 15.02
N GLU A 7 30.06 -8.53 14.76
CA GLU A 7 29.02 -8.63 13.73
C GLU A 7 27.97 -7.52 13.88
N GLN A 8 27.47 -7.30 15.11
CA GLN A 8 26.52 -6.22 15.38
C GLN A 8 27.08 -4.81 15.06
N ARG A 9 28.39 -4.59 15.26
CA ARG A 9 29.04 -3.32 14.93
C ARG A 9 29.20 -3.16 13.42
N ILE A 10 29.58 -4.23 12.70
CA ILE A 10 29.67 -4.25 11.24
C ILE A 10 28.29 -4.01 10.63
N GLY A 11 27.27 -4.73 11.09
CA GLY A 11 25.90 -4.63 10.58
C GLY A 11 25.25 -3.25 10.74
N ARG A 12 25.69 -2.43 11.71
CA ARG A 12 25.24 -1.03 11.80
C ARG A 12 25.72 -0.16 10.64
N LEU A 13 26.89 -0.46 10.09
CA LEU A 13 27.50 0.30 8.99
C LEU A 13 27.13 -0.30 7.62
N ASP A 14 27.12 -1.63 7.51
CA ASP A 14 26.85 -2.35 6.26
C ASP A 14 25.42 -2.12 5.71
N ARG A 15 24.45 -1.87 6.62
CA ARG A 15 23.07 -1.48 6.24
C ARG A 15 22.98 -0.16 5.49
N PHE A 16 23.93 0.76 5.67
CA PHE A 16 24.02 2.01 4.92
C PHE A 16 24.89 1.90 3.65
N GLY A 17 25.69 0.82 3.54
CA GLY A 17 26.78 0.65 2.58
C GLY A 17 26.42 0.03 1.23
N ARG A 18 25.21 -0.51 1.03
CA ARG A 18 24.84 -1.18 -0.24
C ARG A 18 24.88 -0.27 -1.49
N ARG A 19 25.07 1.04 -1.34
CA ARG A 19 25.30 1.98 -2.45
C ARG A 19 26.76 2.49 -2.55
N HIS A 20 27.62 2.22 -1.57
CA HIS A 20 28.96 2.81 -1.46
C HIS A 20 30.05 1.75 -1.17
N GLY A 21 30.35 0.89 -2.14
CA GLY A 21 31.59 0.11 -2.20
C GLY A 21 31.93 -0.78 -0.99
N VAL A 22 33.14 -1.36 -1.02
CA VAL A 22 33.64 -2.24 0.05
C VAL A 22 33.91 -1.43 1.33
N VAL A 23 33.29 -1.81 2.45
CA VAL A 23 33.57 -1.24 3.77
C VAL A 23 34.98 -1.66 4.21
N ARG A 24 35.90 -0.70 4.34
CA ARG A 24 37.26 -0.96 4.82
C ARG A 24 37.24 -1.10 6.35
N HIS A 25 37.59 -2.29 6.84
CA HIS A 25 37.77 -2.54 8.27
C HIS A 25 39.22 -2.31 8.69
N ARG A 26 39.44 -1.51 9.74
CA ARG A 26 40.75 -1.36 10.40
C ARG A 26 40.64 -1.90 11.82
N ILE A 27 41.48 -2.87 12.16
CA ILE A 27 41.49 -3.54 13.47
C ILE A 27 42.76 -3.08 14.18
N LEU A 28 42.59 -2.55 15.40
CA LEU A 28 43.71 -2.13 16.25
C LEU A 28 43.89 -3.18 17.33
N LEU A 29 45.05 -3.82 17.38
CA LEU A 29 45.39 -4.83 18.38
C LEU A 29 46.20 -4.21 19.52
N PRO A 30 46.09 -4.72 20.76
CA PRO A 30 46.84 -4.17 21.89
C PRO A 30 48.36 -4.37 21.83
N VAL A 31 48.83 -5.35 21.06
CA VAL A 31 50.24 -5.72 20.93
C VAL A 31 50.53 -6.01 19.46
N ASP A 32 51.72 -5.61 18.99
CA ASP A 32 52.22 -5.79 17.63
C ASP A 32 53.25 -6.92 17.55
N GLU A 33 52.98 -8.03 18.25
CA GLU A 33 53.81 -9.23 18.25
C GLU A 33 53.09 -10.36 17.50
N ASP A 34 53.75 -10.93 16.50
CA ASP A 34 53.21 -12.00 15.66
C ASP A 34 52.76 -13.22 16.49
N ASN A 35 53.45 -13.50 17.59
CA ASN A 35 53.16 -14.62 18.48
C ASN A 35 52.26 -14.25 19.69
N SER A 36 51.45 -13.18 19.57
CA SER A 36 50.52 -12.80 20.63
C SER A 36 49.17 -13.55 20.56
N PRO A 37 48.47 -13.75 21.68
CA PRO A 37 47.09 -14.25 21.65
C PRO A 37 46.12 -13.34 20.87
N TRP A 38 46.46 -12.06 20.73
CA TRP A 38 45.66 -11.06 20.02
C TRP A 38 45.74 -11.23 18.51
N THR A 39 46.92 -11.54 17.96
CA THR A 39 47.10 -11.86 16.54
C THR A 39 46.37 -13.17 16.20
N GLY A 40 46.54 -14.22 17.01
CA GLY A 40 45.79 -15.47 16.85
C GLY A 40 44.27 -15.27 16.90
N TRP A 41 43.75 -14.48 17.85
CA TRP A 41 42.32 -14.15 17.88
C TRP A 41 41.86 -13.40 16.63
N ALA A 42 42.62 -12.41 16.15
CA ALA A 42 42.28 -11.64 14.96
C ALA A 42 42.27 -12.51 13.69
N ASP A 43 43.25 -13.41 13.58
CA ASP A 43 43.34 -14.38 12.48
C ASP A 43 42.18 -15.36 12.51
N PHE A 44 41.75 -15.83 13.68
CA PHE A 44 40.56 -16.66 13.78
C PHE A 44 39.29 -15.95 13.28
N LEU A 45 39.09 -14.68 13.64
CA LEU A 45 37.94 -13.90 13.16
C LEU A 45 37.97 -13.70 11.63
N ARG A 46 39.17 -13.48 11.08
CA ARG A 46 39.39 -13.23 9.65
C ARG A 46 39.30 -14.50 8.83
N GLU A 47 40.05 -15.53 9.18
CA GLU A 47 40.22 -16.75 8.39
C GLU A 47 39.23 -17.84 8.81
N GLY A 48 39.07 -18.08 10.12
CA GLY A 48 38.15 -19.09 10.64
C GLY A 48 36.69 -18.74 10.40
N LEU A 49 36.26 -17.56 10.86
CA LEU A 49 34.87 -17.12 10.76
C LEU A 49 34.55 -16.34 9.47
N SER A 50 35.55 -15.83 8.75
CA SER A 50 35.35 -14.92 7.61
C SER A 50 34.47 -13.70 7.95
N LEU A 51 34.53 -13.25 9.21
CA LEU A 51 33.60 -12.28 9.81
C LEU A 51 33.55 -10.94 9.06
N PHE A 52 34.66 -10.54 8.45
CA PHE A 52 34.78 -9.26 7.73
C PHE A 52 34.34 -9.34 6.28
N HIS A 53 33.98 -10.53 5.79
CA HIS A 53 33.61 -10.77 4.39
C HIS A 53 32.20 -11.34 4.26
N ARG A 54 31.72 -12.06 5.26
CA ARG A 54 30.40 -12.67 5.26
C ARG A 54 29.80 -12.63 6.66
N SER A 55 28.49 -12.39 6.71
CA SER A 55 27.74 -12.45 7.97
C SER A 55 27.87 -13.83 8.61
N ILE A 56 27.90 -13.86 9.94
CA ILE A 56 27.92 -15.08 10.77
C ILE A 56 26.56 -15.33 11.45
N SER A 57 25.50 -14.63 11.05
CA SER A 57 24.17 -14.74 11.64
C SER A 57 23.55 -16.14 11.50
N ASP A 58 23.88 -16.85 10.43
CA ASP A 58 23.39 -18.19 10.09
C ASP A 58 24.02 -19.31 10.94
N ILE A 59 25.14 -19.02 11.61
CA ILE A 59 25.90 -19.99 12.42
C ILE A 59 25.96 -19.62 13.91
N GLN A 60 25.08 -18.71 14.39
CA GLN A 60 25.17 -18.16 15.74
C GLN A 60 25.19 -19.21 16.85
N PHE A 61 24.49 -20.33 16.65
CA PHE A 61 24.45 -21.44 17.60
C PHE A 61 25.76 -22.23 17.69
N LEU A 62 26.61 -22.18 16.65
CA LEU A 62 27.93 -22.83 16.64
C LEU A 62 29.03 -21.94 17.26
N LEU A 63 28.81 -20.62 17.31
CA LEU A 63 29.82 -19.66 17.73
C LEU A 63 30.35 -19.92 19.15
N GLU A 64 29.46 -20.24 20.10
CA GLU A 64 29.87 -20.48 21.49
C GLU A 64 30.86 -21.64 21.60
N GLY A 65 30.60 -22.74 20.86
CA GLY A 65 31.51 -23.88 20.80
C GLY A 65 32.85 -23.53 20.15
N PHE A 66 32.83 -22.75 19.08
CA PHE A 66 34.06 -22.28 18.43
C PHE A 66 34.88 -21.33 19.30
N GLU A 67 34.24 -20.40 20.01
CA GLU A 67 34.90 -19.46 20.92
C GLU A 67 35.56 -20.19 22.11
N GLN A 68 34.89 -21.19 22.69
CA GLN A 68 35.46 -22.01 23.76
C GLN A 68 36.70 -22.80 23.29
N ARG A 69 36.63 -23.35 22.08
CA ARG A 69 37.76 -24.07 21.48
C ARG A 69 38.93 -23.14 21.17
N LEU A 70 38.66 -21.95 20.61
CA LEU A 70 39.67 -20.93 20.36
C LEU A 70 40.39 -20.54 21.64
N PHE A 71 39.66 -20.33 22.73
CA PHE A 71 40.25 -20.01 24.02
C PHE A 71 41.21 -21.10 24.50
N ARG A 72 40.83 -22.38 24.36
CA ARG A 72 41.69 -23.51 24.72
C ARG A 72 42.96 -23.57 23.86
N VAL A 73 42.81 -23.44 22.54
CA VAL A 73 43.95 -23.50 21.60
C VAL A 73 44.93 -22.36 21.86
N LEU A 74 44.45 -21.14 22.07
CA LEU A 74 45.30 -20.00 22.40
C LEU A 74 46.06 -20.19 23.73
N LEU A 75 45.44 -20.85 24.71
CA LEU A 75 46.05 -21.11 26.02
C LEU A 75 47.11 -22.23 25.96
N GLU A 76 46.83 -23.31 25.24
CA GLU A 76 47.66 -24.52 25.23
C GLU A 76 48.76 -24.51 24.16
N GLN A 77 48.47 -23.91 23.00
CA GLN A 77 49.31 -24.00 21.80
C GLN A 77 49.75 -22.62 21.28
N GLY A 78 49.28 -21.54 21.90
CA GLY A 78 49.50 -20.17 21.43
C GLY A 78 48.82 -19.91 20.08
N PRO A 79 49.17 -18.80 19.40
CA PRO A 79 48.57 -18.44 18.11
C PRO A 79 48.90 -19.42 16.98
N GLY A 80 50.03 -20.17 17.06
CA GLY A 80 50.38 -21.18 16.06
C GLY A 80 49.34 -22.31 15.93
N GLY A 81 48.60 -22.64 16.98
CA GLY A 81 47.52 -23.63 16.92
C GLY A 81 46.24 -23.13 16.25
N VAL A 82 46.09 -21.82 16.06
CA VAL A 82 44.86 -21.21 15.53
C VAL A 82 44.65 -21.50 14.05
N GLU A 83 45.72 -21.71 13.28
CA GLU A 83 45.61 -22.01 11.85
C GLU A 83 44.84 -23.32 11.62
N ALA A 84 45.21 -24.39 12.35
CA ALA A 84 44.55 -25.69 12.29
C ALA A 84 43.08 -25.58 12.75
N LEU A 85 42.82 -24.85 13.84
CA LEU A 85 41.46 -24.60 14.31
C LEU A 85 40.61 -23.84 13.27
N SER A 86 41.21 -22.83 12.62
CA SER A 86 40.53 -22.01 11.61
C SER A 86 40.16 -22.83 10.38
N ALA A 87 40.98 -23.79 9.98
CA ALA A 87 40.66 -24.73 8.91
C ALA A 87 39.44 -25.60 9.28
N GLU A 88 39.44 -26.20 10.47
CA GLU A 88 38.33 -27.05 10.93
C GLU A 88 37.02 -26.28 11.06
N VAL A 89 37.06 -25.06 11.61
CA VAL A 89 35.88 -24.20 11.76
C VAL A 89 35.31 -23.80 10.39
N ARG A 90 36.17 -23.49 9.41
CA ARG A 90 35.71 -23.19 8.05
C ARG A 90 34.97 -24.37 7.41
N ASP A 91 35.49 -25.58 7.59
CA ASP A 91 34.85 -26.77 7.04
C ASP A 91 33.51 -27.06 7.72
N ALA A 92 33.44 -26.92 9.05
CA ALA A 92 32.19 -27.04 9.80
C ALA A 92 31.15 -25.99 9.36
N ILE A 93 31.55 -24.73 9.17
CA ILE A 93 30.68 -23.67 8.67
C ILE A 93 30.21 -23.95 7.24
N ARG A 94 31.09 -24.47 6.37
CA ARG A 94 30.76 -24.81 4.99
C ARG A 94 29.72 -25.93 4.93
N GLU A 95 29.89 -26.97 5.74
CA GLU A 95 28.97 -28.11 5.79
C GLU A 95 27.61 -27.68 6.34
N GLU A 96 27.59 -26.90 7.43
CA GLU A 96 26.35 -26.38 7.99
C GLU A 96 25.59 -25.52 6.98
N ARG A 97 26.28 -24.60 6.30
CA ARG A 97 25.65 -23.76 5.26
C ARG A 97 25.11 -24.58 4.10
N ARG A 98 25.85 -25.61 3.67
CA ARG A 98 25.39 -26.52 2.62
C ARG A 98 24.11 -27.24 3.05
N SER A 99 24.08 -27.77 4.27
CA SER A 99 22.89 -28.42 4.85
C SER A 99 21.69 -27.47 4.89
N GLN A 100 21.91 -26.22 5.33
CA GLN A 100 20.87 -25.19 5.32
C GLN A 100 20.37 -24.85 3.91
N ASP A 101 21.28 -24.70 2.94
CA ASP A 101 20.93 -24.42 1.54
C ASP A 101 20.13 -25.58 0.92
N GLU A 102 20.52 -26.82 1.19
CA GLU A 102 19.80 -28.03 0.74
C GLU A 102 18.39 -28.10 1.35
N GLN A 103 18.27 -27.83 2.66
CA GLN A 103 16.98 -27.78 3.35
C GLN A 103 16.10 -26.66 2.79
N TYR A 104 16.65 -25.45 2.58
CA TYR A 104 15.93 -24.33 1.97
C TYR A 104 15.46 -24.65 0.55
N ALA A 105 16.29 -25.31 -0.26
CA ALA A 105 15.92 -25.72 -1.60
C ALA A 105 14.77 -26.73 -1.59
N LEU A 106 14.82 -27.73 -0.70
CA LEU A 106 13.77 -28.72 -0.51
C LEU A 106 12.46 -28.07 -0.04
N ASP A 107 12.53 -27.17 0.95
CA ASP A 107 11.36 -26.45 1.47
C ASP A 107 10.73 -25.56 0.39
N ARG A 108 11.55 -24.84 -0.39
CA ARG A 108 11.07 -24.01 -1.50
C ARG A 108 10.36 -24.82 -2.57
N ILE A 109 10.89 -26.00 -2.93
CA ILE A 109 10.28 -26.91 -3.90
C ILE A 109 8.99 -27.51 -3.32
N ALA A 110 9.02 -27.99 -2.07
CA ALA A 110 7.90 -28.64 -1.42
C ALA A 110 6.72 -27.68 -1.17
N LEU A 111 7.00 -26.40 -0.94
CA LEU A 111 6.02 -25.40 -0.52
C LEU A 111 5.63 -24.40 -1.62
N SER A 112 6.22 -24.49 -2.82
CA SER A 112 5.92 -23.60 -3.96
C SER A 112 5.86 -22.12 -3.53
N GLU A 113 6.88 -21.66 -2.82
CA GLU A 113 6.94 -20.28 -2.33
C GLU A 113 7.13 -19.30 -3.50
N GLU A 114 6.39 -18.18 -3.48
CA GLU A 114 6.71 -17.05 -4.35
C GLU A 114 8.12 -16.55 -4.00
N PRO A 115 8.98 -16.32 -5.00
CA PRO A 115 10.30 -15.74 -4.76
C PRO A 115 10.17 -14.42 -4.00
N VAL A 116 10.90 -14.28 -2.89
CA VAL A 116 10.93 -13.04 -2.09
C VAL A 116 11.34 -11.85 -2.96
N GLU A 117 12.17 -12.10 -3.97
CA GLU A 117 12.61 -11.14 -4.98
C GLU A 117 11.43 -10.53 -5.73
N ALA A 118 10.48 -11.34 -6.20
CA ALA A 118 9.31 -10.86 -6.93
C ALA A 118 8.40 -9.98 -6.04
N PHE A 119 8.30 -10.30 -4.76
CA PHE A 119 7.57 -9.47 -3.80
C PHE A 119 8.26 -8.12 -3.57
N ILE A 120 9.59 -8.11 -3.42
CA ILE A 120 10.37 -6.87 -3.29
C ILE A 120 10.25 -6.01 -4.55
N GLU A 121 10.41 -6.62 -5.73
CA GLU A 121 10.25 -5.93 -7.02
C GLU A 121 8.85 -5.30 -7.16
N THR A 122 7.81 -6.00 -6.70
CA THR A 122 6.43 -5.47 -6.71
C THR A 122 6.30 -4.23 -5.83
N ILE A 123 6.91 -4.22 -4.65
CA ILE A 123 6.93 -3.03 -3.76
C ILE A 123 7.73 -1.90 -4.38
N GLU A 124 8.90 -2.20 -4.97
CA GLU A 124 9.73 -1.19 -5.60
C GLU A 124 9.04 -0.56 -6.80
N ALA A 125 8.39 -1.36 -7.67
CA ALA A 125 7.60 -0.88 -8.79
C ALA A 125 6.39 -0.05 -8.34
N ALA A 126 5.69 -0.47 -7.29
CA ALA A 126 4.55 0.29 -6.75
C ALA A 126 4.94 1.65 -6.15
N GLU A 127 6.21 1.81 -5.74
CA GLU A 127 6.74 3.03 -5.16
C GLU A 127 7.71 3.79 -6.07
N GLU A 128 7.86 3.35 -7.32
CA GLU A 128 8.83 3.93 -8.26
C GLU A 128 8.53 5.42 -8.51
N ASP A 129 7.27 5.76 -8.74
CA ASP A 129 6.81 7.14 -8.91
C ASP A 129 6.23 7.72 -7.62
N GLU A 130 7.13 8.09 -6.70
CA GLU A 130 6.76 8.78 -5.46
C GLU A 130 6.03 10.11 -5.70
N ALA A 131 6.23 10.76 -6.87
CA ALA A 131 5.58 12.04 -7.18
C ALA A 131 4.12 11.83 -7.58
N ALA A 132 3.82 10.78 -8.35
CA ALA A 132 2.43 10.39 -8.66
C ALA A 132 1.67 9.98 -7.40
N LEU A 133 2.31 9.24 -6.48
CA LEU A 133 1.71 8.92 -5.17
C LEU A 133 1.33 10.19 -4.40
N GLN A 134 2.26 11.15 -4.35
CA GLN A 134 2.02 12.44 -3.73
C GLN A 134 0.87 13.20 -4.39
N ASP A 135 0.90 13.36 -5.72
CA ASP A 135 -0.10 14.14 -6.46
C ASP A 135 -1.51 13.55 -6.29
N GLY A 136 -1.64 12.23 -6.34
CA GLY A 136 -2.91 11.54 -6.12
C GLY A 136 -3.56 11.87 -4.78
N VAL A 137 -2.77 11.92 -3.71
CA VAL A 137 -3.26 12.23 -2.36
C VAL A 137 -3.39 13.74 -2.13
N ASP A 138 -2.49 14.55 -2.68
CA ASP A 138 -2.50 16.02 -2.54
C ASP A 138 -3.73 16.64 -3.20
N LYS A 139 -4.17 16.10 -4.36
CA LYS A 139 -5.43 16.51 -5.01
C LYS A 139 -6.61 16.43 -4.06
N TRP A 140 -6.65 15.40 -3.22
CA TRP A 140 -7.69 15.26 -2.23
C TRP A 140 -7.43 16.09 -0.98
N LEU A 141 -6.32 15.85 -0.26
CA LEU A 141 -6.06 16.48 1.03
C LEU A 141 -5.89 18.00 0.95
N LEU A 142 -5.20 18.49 -0.09
CA LEU A 142 -4.92 19.92 -0.27
C LEU A 142 -5.94 20.56 -1.21
N GLY A 143 -6.25 19.90 -2.33
CA GLY A 143 -7.16 20.44 -3.35
C GLY A 143 -8.63 20.43 -2.93
N ALA A 144 -9.12 19.32 -2.40
CA ALA A 144 -10.52 19.18 -2.00
C ALA A 144 -10.76 19.52 -0.52
N LEU A 145 -9.93 19.00 0.39
CA LEU A 145 -10.10 19.21 1.83
C LEU A 145 -9.45 20.50 2.35
N LEU A 146 -8.73 21.22 1.50
CA LEU A 146 -8.12 22.52 1.81
C LEU A 146 -7.20 22.49 3.03
N MET A 147 -6.49 21.38 3.25
CA MET A 147 -5.35 21.37 4.16
C MET A 147 -4.14 22.07 3.52
N LYS A 148 -3.15 22.42 4.35
CA LYS A 148 -1.88 22.97 3.86
C LYS A 148 -0.69 22.11 4.26
N LYS A 149 0.25 21.98 3.33
CA LYS A 149 1.61 21.51 3.62
C LYS A 149 2.44 22.66 4.16
N GLN A 150 3.15 22.40 5.24
CA GLN A 150 4.13 23.30 5.81
C GLN A 150 5.48 22.58 5.93
N PRO A 151 6.53 23.04 5.23
CA PRO A 151 7.85 22.44 5.37
C PRO A 151 8.36 22.52 6.81
N VAL A 152 9.11 21.50 7.24
CA VAL A 152 9.71 21.49 8.58
C VAL A 152 10.86 22.50 8.68
N ALA A 153 11.64 22.67 7.62
CA ALA A 153 12.75 23.63 7.56
C ALA A 153 12.87 24.27 6.17
N TRP A 154 12.73 25.60 6.09
CA TRP A 154 12.90 26.37 4.85
C TRP A 154 14.40 26.53 4.50
N PRO A 155 14.82 26.47 3.22
CA PRO A 155 14.06 26.45 1.97
C PRO A 155 13.63 25.07 1.45
N ALA A 156 13.99 24.00 2.14
CA ALA A 156 13.58 22.65 1.74
C ALA A 156 12.06 22.50 1.92
N GLN A 157 11.37 21.92 0.92
CA GLN A 157 9.93 21.67 1.02
C GLN A 157 9.61 20.34 1.72
N ASP A 158 10.56 19.41 1.71
CA ASP A 158 10.49 18.11 2.39
C ASP A 158 11.58 18.03 3.48
N PRO A 159 11.32 17.37 4.63
CA PRO A 159 10.02 16.84 5.02
C PRO A 159 9.03 17.95 5.40
N PHE A 160 7.73 17.63 5.45
CA PHE A 160 6.65 18.59 5.73
C PHE A 160 5.73 18.11 6.85
N LYS A 161 4.89 19.02 7.36
CA LYS A 161 3.72 18.71 8.20
C LYS A 161 2.46 19.13 7.48
N LEU A 162 1.36 18.43 7.73
CA LEU A 162 0.03 18.88 7.33
C LEU A 162 -0.58 19.74 8.44
N ARG A 163 -1.27 20.80 8.06
CA ARG A 163 -2.01 21.68 8.97
C ARG A 163 -3.40 21.98 8.45
N THR A 164 -4.32 22.12 9.39
CA THR A 164 -5.65 22.69 9.16
C THR A 164 -5.57 24.20 9.05
N THR A 165 -6.45 24.77 8.22
CA THR A 165 -6.72 26.19 8.13
C THR A 165 -8.19 26.46 8.46
N LYS A 166 -8.62 27.73 8.43
CA LYS A 166 -10.03 28.08 8.63
C LYS A 166 -10.92 27.59 7.50
N GLU A 167 -10.33 27.35 6.33
CA GLU A 167 -10.99 26.85 5.13
C GLU A 167 -11.00 25.32 5.04
N THR A 168 -10.27 24.62 5.92
CA THR A 168 -10.22 23.15 5.89
C THR A 168 -11.61 22.55 6.03
N LEU A 169 -11.97 21.71 5.06
CA LEU A 169 -13.32 21.18 4.89
C LEU A 169 -13.52 19.86 5.64
N ILE A 170 -13.05 19.76 6.89
CA ILE A 170 -13.21 18.57 7.73
C ILE A 170 -13.85 18.99 9.06
N PRO A 171 -14.92 18.29 9.52
CA PRO A 171 -15.53 18.56 10.82
C PRO A 171 -14.53 18.46 11.96
N ARG A 172 -14.58 19.41 12.90
CA ARG A 172 -13.69 19.44 14.07
C ARG A 172 -13.76 18.16 14.88
N LEU A 173 -14.98 17.69 15.15
CA LEU A 173 -15.21 16.41 15.79
C LEU A 173 -16.15 15.57 14.92
N PRO A 174 -15.92 14.26 14.82
CA PRO A 174 -14.81 13.53 15.45
C PRO A 174 -13.57 13.43 14.51
N TRP A 175 -13.68 13.92 13.27
CA TRP A 175 -12.71 13.65 12.20
C TRP A 175 -11.36 14.35 12.32
N LEU A 176 -11.30 15.67 12.57
CA LEU A 176 -9.98 16.32 12.70
C LEU A 176 -9.15 15.74 13.86
N GLU A 177 -9.80 15.29 14.92
CA GLU A 177 -9.16 14.55 16.01
C GLU A 177 -8.60 13.20 15.53
N ALA A 178 -9.37 12.44 14.74
CA ALA A 178 -8.91 11.18 14.16
C ALA A 178 -7.75 11.32 13.16
N PHE A 179 -7.66 12.45 12.43
CA PHE A 179 -6.49 12.76 11.60
C PHE A 179 -5.22 13.03 12.45
N ASN A 180 -5.40 13.47 13.71
CA ASN A 180 -4.35 13.69 14.71
C ASN A 180 -3.12 14.47 14.17
N LEU A 181 -3.37 15.52 13.38
CA LEU A 181 -2.31 16.25 12.65
C LEU A 181 -1.30 16.93 13.58
N GLU A 182 -1.72 17.37 14.77
CA GLU A 182 -0.85 18.06 15.73
C GLU A 182 0.22 17.13 16.32
N GLN A 183 -0.16 15.88 16.60
CA GLN A 183 0.75 14.86 17.14
C GLN A 183 1.51 14.13 16.04
N THR A 184 1.09 14.29 14.78
CA THR A 184 1.77 13.69 13.64
C THR A 184 3.16 14.34 13.47
N GLY A 185 4.17 13.48 13.36
CA GLY A 185 5.57 13.86 13.14
C GLY A 185 5.79 14.52 11.77
N ALA A 186 7.06 14.70 11.40
CA ALA A 186 7.39 15.10 10.04
C ALA A 186 6.94 14.01 9.05
N LEU A 187 6.46 14.40 7.88
CA LEU A 187 5.95 13.52 6.83
C LEU A 187 6.81 13.68 5.57
N THR A 188 6.92 12.61 4.80
CA THR A 188 7.53 12.67 3.47
C THR A 188 6.96 11.58 2.56
N TRP A 189 6.95 11.85 1.26
CA TRP A 189 6.71 10.83 0.23
C TRP A 189 8.00 10.14 -0.22
N ARG A 190 9.16 10.67 0.18
CA ARG A 190 10.48 10.27 -0.32
C ARG A 190 11.14 9.27 0.62
N ARG A 191 11.30 8.03 0.17
CA ARG A 191 11.94 6.95 0.96
C ARG A 191 13.33 7.35 1.44
N ARG A 192 14.12 8.01 0.58
CA ARG A 192 15.47 8.51 0.92
C ARG A 192 15.47 9.45 2.13
N ILE A 193 14.42 10.27 2.29
CA ILE A 193 14.32 11.25 3.39
C ILE A 193 13.94 10.52 4.67
N ALA A 194 12.95 9.62 4.62
CA ALA A 194 12.56 8.80 5.77
C ALA A 194 13.70 7.89 6.27
N THR A 195 14.56 7.39 5.37
CA THR A 195 15.75 6.62 5.76
C THR A 195 16.81 7.49 6.43
N ALA A 196 16.98 8.74 5.99
CA ALA A 196 17.95 9.68 6.57
C ALA A 196 17.46 10.31 7.90
N HIS A 197 16.14 10.39 8.09
CA HIS A 197 15.47 11.04 9.20
C HIS A 197 14.46 10.08 9.85
N PRO A 198 14.88 9.23 10.80
CA PRO A 198 14.03 8.21 11.41
C PRO A 198 12.76 8.73 12.09
N GLU A 199 12.74 10.02 12.46
CA GLU A 199 11.59 10.74 13.01
C GLU A 199 10.54 11.14 11.95
N THR A 200 10.87 11.00 10.66
CA THR A 200 9.99 11.32 9.54
C THR A 200 9.21 10.09 9.10
N ILE A 201 7.90 10.22 9.04
CA ILE A 201 6.97 9.18 8.61
C ILE A 201 6.93 9.16 7.08
N LEU A 202 7.23 8.00 6.49
CA LEU A 202 7.02 7.75 5.07
C LEU A 202 5.52 7.53 4.82
N LEU A 203 4.91 8.39 4.01
CA LEU A 203 3.50 8.28 3.62
C LEU A 203 3.32 7.20 2.56
N ARG A 204 2.54 6.17 2.89
CA ARG A 204 2.13 5.07 2.01
C ARG A 204 0.73 4.59 2.41
N PRO A 205 -0.01 3.91 1.53
CA PRO A 205 -1.26 3.23 1.92
C PRO A 205 -1.04 2.36 3.17
N GLY A 206 -1.80 2.58 4.24
CA GLY A 206 -1.55 1.94 5.55
C GLY A 206 -0.90 2.83 6.60
N THR A 207 -0.40 4.01 6.23
CA THR A 207 -0.07 5.03 7.24
C THR A 207 -1.37 5.48 7.92
N PRO A 208 -1.43 5.59 9.26
CA PRO A 208 -2.66 5.97 9.98
C PRO A 208 -3.38 7.21 9.44
N LEU A 209 -2.61 8.20 8.99
CA LEU A 209 -3.13 9.41 8.34
C LEU A 209 -3.92 9.11 7.05
N LEU A 210 -3.36 8.28 6.16
CA LEU A 210 -4.02 7.94 4.89
C LEU A 210 -5.23 7.03 5.13
N ASP A 211 -5.13 6.12 6.10
CA ASP A 211 -6.26 5.28 6.50
C ASP A 211 -7.40 6.13 7.08
N ALA A 212 -7.09 7.17 7.86
CA ALA A 212 -8.09 8.13 8.36
C ALA A 212 -8.71 8.93 7.21
N ALA A 213 -7.90 9.37 6.24
CA ALA A 213 -8.39 10.07 5.05
C ALA A 213 -9.33 9.19 4.20
N GLU A 214 -8.98 7.92 3.98
CA GLU A 214 -9.82 6.97 3.26
C GLU A 214 -11.17 6.76 3.98
N ARG A 215 -11.16 6.52 5.30
CA ARG A 215 -12.40 6.35 6.07
C ARG A 215 -13.25 7.61 6.07
N TYR A 216 -12.62 8.78 6.18
CA TYR A 216 -13.31 10.06 6.09
C TYR A 216 -14.01 10.21 4.74
N THR A 217 -13.32 9.90 3.64
CA THR A 217 -13.91 9.95 2.28
C THR A 217 -15.08 8.99 2.13
N ARG A 218 -15.04 7.80 2.75
CA ARG A 218 -16.16 6.86 2.71
C ARG A 218 -17.36 7.31 3.56
N TRP A 219 -17.13 8.13 4.58
CA TRP A 219 -18.18 8.69 5.44
C TRP A 219 -18.78 9.97 4.88
N ASP A 220 -17.97 10.81 4.23
CA ASP A 220 -18.36 12.09 3.67
C ASP A 220 -19.09 11.90 2.33
N ASP A 221 -20.33 12.40 2.24
CA ASP A 221 -21.17 12.27 1.05
C ASP A 221 -20.95 13.39 0.02
N ARG A 222 -20.13 14.39 0.33
CA ARG A 222 -19.86 15.52 -0.57
C ARG A 222 -19.21 15.06 -1.86
N GLY A 223 -19.80 15.45 -2.99
CA GLY A 223 -19.31 15.09 -4.32
C GLY A 223 -19.70 13.68 -4.78
N THR A 224 -20.40 12.89 -3.96
CA THR A 224 -20.88 11.55 -4.35
C THR A 224 -22.10 11.61 -5.27
N ALA A 225 -22.88 12.69 -5.22
CA ALA A 225 -24.01 12.91 -6.11
C ALA A 225 -23.96 14.30 -6.75
N PHE A 226 -24.18 14.37 -8.06
CA PHE A 226 -24.21 15.64 -8.78
C PHE A 226 -25.12 15.58 -10.02
N ILE A 227 -25.56 16.75 -10.47
CA ILE A 227 -26.31 16.90 -11.73
C ILE A 227 -25.72 18.08 -12.48
N THR A 228 -25.33 17.88 -13.73
CA THR A 228 -24.64 18.90 -14.51
C THR A 228 -25.23 18.99 -15.92
N TRP A 229 -25.56 20.21 -16.32
CA TRP A 229 -25.77 20.54 -17.72
C TRP A 229 -24.42 20.83 -18.36
N ARG A 230 -24.06 20.07 -19.39
CA ARG A 230 -22.86 20.29 -20.20
C ARG A 230 -23.30 20.81 -21.56
N THR A 231 -23.05 22.08 -21.78
CA THR A 231 -23.19 22.64 -23.12
C THR A 231 -21.96 22.24 -23.93
N ALA A 232 -22.15 21.75 -25.15
CA ALA A 232 -21.09 21.25 -26.02
C ALA A 232 -21.49 21.48 -27.48
N ALA A 233 -20.87 22.45 -28.14
CA ALA A 233 -21.19 22.80 -29.53
C ALA A 233 -20.92 21.65 -30.51
N GLU A 234 -19.98 20.76 -30.16
CA GLU A 234 -19.67 19.53 -30.88
C GLU A 234 -20.79 18.47 -30.79
N TRP A 235 -21.77 18.61 -29.89
CA TRP A 235 -22.91 17.72 -29.77
C TRP A 235 -24.02 18.13 -30.74
N ALA A 236 -24.04 17.50 -31.92
CA ALA A 236 -24.99 17.83 -33.00
C ALA A 236 -26.37 17.13 -32.88
N HIS A 237 -26.58 16.35 -31.81
CA HIS A 237 -27.82 15.61 -31.60
C HIS A 237 -28.77 16.35 -30.65
N ASP A 238 -29.99 15.81 -30.54
CA ASP A 238 -30.97 16.26 -29.55
C ASP A 238 -30.42 16.15 -28.11
N LEU A 239 -31.14 16.80 -27.20
CA LEU A 239 -30.87 16.79 -25.77
C LEU A 239 -30.63 15.37 -25.27
N TRP A 240 -29.45 15.11 -24.73
CA TRP A 240 -29.10 13.82 -24.18
C TRP A 240 -29.09 13.86 -22.67
N ILE A 241 -29.64 12.81 -22.06
CA ILE A 241 -29.67 12.62 -20.61
C ILE A 241 -29.04 11.27 -20.30
N GLY A 242 -28.13 11.27 -19.35
CA GLY A 242 -27.58 10.03 -18.87
C GLY A 242 -26.79 10.19 -17.59
N PHE A 243 -26.12 9.12 -17.19
CA PHE A 243 -25.57 8.97 -15.87
C PHE A 243 -24.14 8.47 -15.95
N ARG A 244 -23.31 8.98 -15.04
CA ARG A 244 -22.00 8.42 -14.73
C ARG A 244 -22.09 7.75 -13.37
N LEU A 245 -21.77 6.47 -13.31
CA LEU A 245 -21.72 5.72 -12.07
C LEU A 245 -20.30 5.24 -11.83
N CYS A 246 -19.76 5.56 -10.66
CA CYS A 246 -18.48 5.08 -10.18
C CYS A 246 -18.74 3.99 -9.15
N PHE A 247 -18.27 2.77 -9.43
CA PHE A 247 -18.35 1.63 -8.52
C PHE A 247 -16.97 1.24 -8.02
N VAL A 248 -16.94 0.69 -6.81
CA VAL A 248 -15.76 0.00 -6.27
C VAL A 248 -16.16 -1.45 -6.00
N VAL A 249 -15.41 -2.37 -6.62
CA VAL A 249 -15.50 -3.81 -6.37
C VAL A 249 -14.41 -4.15 -5.36
N GLU A 250 -14.80 -4.58 -4.16
CA GLU A 250 -13.88 -4.88 -3.06
C GLU A 250 -14.40 -6.07 -2.22
N PRO A 251 -13.55 -6.76 -1.44
CA PRO A 251 -14.01 -7.81 -0.55
C PRO A 251 -15.08 -7.29 0.41
N ASP A 252 -16.14 -8.06 0.62
CA ASP A 252 -17.25 -7.68 1.50
C ASP A 252 -16.91 -7.92 2.98
N ILE A 253 -15.99 -7.12 3.51
CA ILE A 253 -15.61 -7.15 4.94
C ILE A 253 -16.40 -6.05 5.67
N PRO A 254 -17.34 -6.41 6.56
CA PRO A 254 -18.09 -5.42 7.30
C PRO A 254 -17.18 -4.68 8.29
N ILE A 255 -17.32 -3.36 8.33
CA ILE A 255 -16.73 -2.50 9.35
C ILE A 255 -17.87 -1.95 10.20
N SER A 256 -17.89 -2.30 11.48
CA SER A 256 -19.00 -1.97 12.39
C SER A 256 -19.06 -0.47 12.71
N ASP A 257 -17.89 0.17 12.84
CA ASP A 257 -17.76 1.61 13.08
C ASP A 257 -16.70 2.19 12.13
N MET A 258 -17.13 3.05 11.21
CA MET A 258 -16.22 3.72 10.27
C MET A 258 -15.32 4.75 10.94
N PHE A 259 -15.72 5.27 12.09
CA PHE A 259 -14.94 6.24 12.84
C PHE A 259 -13.80 5.56 13.60
N ALA A 260 -14.14 4.55 14.41
CA ALA A 260 -13.20 3.80 15.24
C ALA A 260 -13.25 2.28 14.95
N PRO A 261 -12.86 1.85 13.74
CA PRO A 261 -12.84 0.43 13.42
C PRO A 261 -11.85 -0.32 14.29
N SER A 262 -12.17 -1.56 14.65
CA SER A 262 -11.25 -2.40 15.40
C SER A 262 -10.03 -2.76 14.54
N ARG A 263 -8.89 -3.03 15.19
CA ARG A 263 -7.68 -3.49 14.50
C ARG A 263 -7.91 -4.82 13.78
N VAL A 264 -8.83 -5.65 14.29
CA VAL A 264 -9.19 -6.94 13.70
C VAL A 264 -9.94 -6.74 12.38
N GLU A 265 -10.93 -5.84 12.34
CA GLU A 265 -11.66 -5.51 11.10
C GLU A 265 -10.72 -4.93 10.03
N LEU A 266 -9.86 -3.98 10.40
CA LEU A 266 -8.89 -3.40 9.48
C LEU A 266 -7.88 -4.44 8.96
N ALA A 267 -7.42 -5.34 9.83
CA ALA A 267 -6.52 -6.42 9.44
C ALA A 267 -7.20 -7.42 8.50
N ALA A 268 -8.47 -7.76 8.77
CA ALA A 268 -9.26 -8.63 7.90
C ALA A 268 -9.48 -8.00 6.52
N LEU A 269 -9.86 -6.72 6.46
CA LEU A 269 -10.02 -5.98 5.20
C LEU A 269 -8.71 -5.96 4.40
N ARG A 270 -7.60 -5.56 5.01
CA ARG A 270 -6.28 -5.52 4.35
C ARG A 270 -5.84 -6.90 3.86
N ARG A 271 -6.09 -7.94 4.66
CA ARG A 271 -5.76 -9.32 4.30
C ARG A 271 -6.62 -9.81 3.13
N ALA A 272 -7.90 -9.45 3.08
CA ALA A 272 -8.76 -9.77 1.94
C ALA A 272 -8.35 -9.03 0.67
N GLN A 273 -8.00 -7.74 0.79
CA GLN A 273 -7.52 -6.92 -0.32
C GLN A 273 -6.19 -7.41 -0.94
N ARG A 274 -5.40 -8.20 -0.19
CA ARG A 274 -4.23 -8.89 -0.75
C ARG A 274 -4.62 -9.89 -1.84
N TYR A 275 -5.74 -10.60 -1.67
CA TYR A 275 -6.19 -11.63 -2.62
C TYR A 275 -7.08 -11.04 -3.70
N LEU A 276 -7.98 -10.13 -3.31
CA LEU A 276 -8.87 -9.42 -4.22
C LEU A 276 -8.69 -7.90 -4.02
N PRO A 277 -7.74 -7.28 -4.74
CA PRO A 277 -7.52 -5.83 -4.66
C PRO A 277 -8.75 -5.05 -5.09
N PRO A 278 -9.06 -3.90 -4.43
CA PRO A 278 -10.17 -3.05 -4.83
C PRO A 278 -10.03 -2.57 -6.27
N ARG A 279 -11.11 -2.63 -7.04
CA ARG A 279 -11.16 -2.16 -8.43
C ARG A 279 -12.21 -1.08 -8.60
N THR A 280 -11.78 0.08 -9.10
CA THR A 280 -12.69 1.17 -9.45
C THR A 280 -13.17 1.02 -10.89
N MET A 281 -14.46 1.15 -11.10
CA MET A 281 -15.10 1.05 -12.41
C MET A 281 -16.00 2.25 -12.65
N SER A 282 -15.89 2.89 -13.81
CA SER A 282 -16.74 4.02 -14.18
C SER A 282 -17.54 3.65 -15.42
N VAL A 283 -18.85 3.78 -15.34
CA VAL A 283 -19.77 3.47 -16.45
C VAL A 283 -20.58 4.71 -16.80
N HIS A 284 -20.67 5.02 -18.09
CA HIS A 284 -21.57 6.04 -18.62
C HIS A 284 -22.73 5.35 -19.33
N VAL A 285 -23.96 5.70 -18.94
CA VAL A 285 -25.19 5.12 -19.50
C VAL A 285 -26.20 6.20 -19.85
N GLY A 286 -27.00 5.98 -20.90
CA GLY A 286 -28.15 6.81 -21.21
C GLY A 286 -29.29 6.66 -20.20
N ILE A 287 -30.32 7.50 -20.35
CA ILE A 287 -31.56 7.41 -19.55
C ILE A 287 -32.29 6.06 -19.71
N ASP A 288 -32.12 5.43 -20.86
CA ASP A 288 -32.58 4.07 -21.18
C ASP A 288 -31.77 2.97 -20.49
N GLY A 289 -30.62 3.29 -19.91
CA GLY A 289 -29.69 2.34 -19.31
C GLY A 289 -28.73 1.69 -20.30
N ILE A 290 -28.66 2.16 -21.54
CA ILE A 290 -27.71 1.66 -22.54
C ILE A 290 -26.34 2.31 -22.31
N VAL A 291 -25.27 1.50 -22.34
CA VAL A 291 -23.89 1.98 -22.18
C VAL A 291 -23.51 2.88 -23.35
N VAL A 292 -22.95 4.05 -23.04
CA VAL A 292 -22.49 5.00 -24.05
C VAL A 292 -21.23 4.47 -24.73
N GLN A 293 -21.28 4.34 -26.06
CA GLN A 293 -20.16 3.91 -26.89
C GLN A 293 -19.66 5.02 -27.84
N ASP A 294 -20.45 6.08 -28.03
CA ASP A 294 -20.08 7.20 -28.90
C ASP A 294 -18.83 7.93 -28.35
N PRO A 295 -17.70 7.95 -29.08
CA PRO A 295 -16.48 8.62 -28.65
C PRO A 295 -16.67 10.12 -28.41
N THR A 296 -17.51 10.79 -29.20
CA THR A 296 -17.76 12.24 -29.06
C THR A 296 -18.45 12.52 -27.73
N LEU A 297 -19.53 11.79 -27.43
CA LEU A 297 -20.22 11.90 -26.15
C LEU A 297 -19.32 11.50 -24.98
N LEU A 298 -18.53 10.44 -25.09
CA LEU A 298 -17.58 10.05 -24.03
C LEU A 298 -16.55 11.14 -23.74
N ALA A 299 -16.03 11.83 -24.77
CA ALA A 299 -15.12 12.96 -24.58
C ALA A 299 -15.81 14.12 -23.84
N ILE A 300 -17.08 14.41 -24.18
CA ILE A 300 -17.89 15.40 -23.48
C ILE A 300 -18.15 15.00 -22.02
N LEU A 301 -18.37 13.72 -21.70
CA LEU A 301 -18.69 13.26 -20.33
C LEU A 301 -17.45 13.15 -19.42
N THR A 302 -16.28 12.87 -20.00
CA THR A 302 -15.04 12.65 -19.25
C THR A 302 -14.22 13.92 -19.01
N ARG A 303 -14.45 15.01 -19.76
CA ARG A 303 -13.73 16.27 -19.54
C ARG A 303 -13.99 16.85 -18.13
N PRO A 304 -13.04 17.60 -17.54
CA PRO A 304 -13.25 18.33 -16.29
C PRO A 304 -14.43 19.31 -16.37
N TYR A 305 -15.04 19.57 -15.20
CA TYR A 305 -16.11 20.57 -15.06
C TYR A 305 -15.57 21.98 -15.33
N ARG A 306 -16.22 22.74 -16.21
CA ARG A 306 -15.84 24.12 -16.57
C ARG A 306 -16.72 25.14 -15.87
N ARG A 307 -16.10 26.08 -15.15
CA ARG A 307 -16.79 27.19 -14.47
C ARG A 307 -16.90 28.41 -15.38
N SER A 308 -17.89 29.27 -15.09
CA SER A 308 -18.14 30.55 -15.81
C SER A 308 -16.95 31.51 -15.77
N ASP A 309 -16.10 31.36 -14.76
CA ASP A 309 -15.08 32.33 -14.41
C ASP A 309 -13.78 32.12 -15.23
N GLU A 310 -13.76 31.10 -16.09
CA GLU A 310 -12.59 30.67 -16.89
C GLU A 310 -12.50 31.33 -18.27
N GLY A 311 -13.29 32.38 -18.56
CA GLY A 311 -13.13 33.24 -19.74
C GLY A 311 -14.43 33.70 -20.38
N ILE A 312 -14.44 34.96 -20.85
CA ILE A 312 -15.57 35.59 -21.55
C ILE A 312 -15.81 34.83 -22.87
N GLY A 313 -16.98 34.20 -23.01
CA GLY A 313 -17.41 33.49 -24.23
C GLY A 313 -17.24 31.96 -24.21
N SER A 314 -16.77 31.37 -23.10
CA SER A 314 -16.67 29.92 -22.96
C SER A 314 -18.04 29.28 -22.73
N ILE A 315 -18.27 28.14 -23.37
CA ILE A 315 -19.41 27.27 -23.12
C ILE A 315 -19.27 26.67 -21.70
N VAL A 316 -20.18 27.02 -20.79
CA VAL A 316 -20.07 26.76 -19.34
C VAL A 316 -20.86 25.52 -18.93
N ASP A 317 -20.29 24.70 -18.03
CA ASP A 317 -21.05 23.63 -17.38
C ASP A 317 -21.88 24.22 -16.23
N LEU A 318 -23.18 23.90 -16.19
CA LEU A 318 -24.10 24.39 -15.17
C LEU A 318 -24.40 23.31 -14.12
N ASN A 319 -24.05 23.57 -12.87
CA ASN A 319 -24.52 22.75 -11.76
C ASN A 319 -26.03 22.95 -11.55
N LEU A 320 -26.80 21.86 -11.71
CA LEU A 320 -28.25 21.87 -11.58
C LEU A 320 -28.75 21.57 -10.16
N ALA A 321 -27.87 21.15 -9.25
CA ALA A 321 -28.24 20.91 -7.85
C ALA A 321 -28.76 22.19 -7.17
N SER A 322 -28.26 23.35 -7.57
CA SER A 322 -28.75 24.66 -7.11
C SER A 322 -29.85 25.26 -7.98
N ARG A 323 -30.27 24.57 -9.06
CA ARG A 323 -31.25 25.05 -10.06
C ARG A 323 -32.26 23.96 -10.44
N PRO A 324 -33.04 23.45 -9.47
CA PRO A 324 -33.95 22.31 -9.70
C PRO A 324 -35.06 22.62 -10.72
N HIS A 325 -35.43 23.90 -10.91
CA HIS A 325 -36.43 24.30 -11.90
C HIS A 325 -36.00 24.01 -13.35
N ILE A 326 -34.71 24.16 -13.66
CA ILE A 326 -34.16 23.81 -14.99
C ILE A 326 -34.25 22.30 -15.21
N LEU A 327 -33.90 21.52 -14.19
CA LEU A 327 -34.00 20.05 -14.24
C LEU A 327 -35.45 19.60 -14.46
N ALA A 328 -36.41 20.23 -13.76
CA ALA A 328 -37.84 19.92 -13.87
C ALA A 328 -38.41 20.15 -15.28
N GLY A 329 -37.79 21.04 -16.08
CA GLY A 329 -38.15 21.24 -17.48
C GLY A 329 -37.74 20.09 -18.41
N VAL A 330 -36.87 19.19 -17.95
CA VAL A 330 -36.31 18.10 -18.75
C VAL A 330 -36.69 16.72 -18.20
N ILE A 331 -36.80 16.58 -16.89
CA ILE A 331 -37.13 15.33 -16.21
C ILE A 331 -38.18 15.60 -15.15
N ASP A 332 -39.25 14.80 -15.13
CA ASP A 332 -40.25 14.85 -14.07
C ASP A 332 -39.59 14.52 -12.70
N PRO A 333 -39.60 15.47 -11.74
CA PRO A 333 -38.98 15.27 -10.42
C PRO A 333 -39.55 14.08 -9.65
N ALA A 334 -40.82 13.73 -9.84
CA ALA A 334 -41.44 12.60 -9.13
C ALA A 334 -40.88 11.25 -9.60
N SER A 335 -40.60 11.11 -10.91
CA SER A 335 -40.02 9.89 -11.49
C SER A 335 -38.50 9.77 -11.30
N PHE A 336 -37.78 10.87 -11.16
CA PHE A 336 -36.30 10.90 -11.23
C PHE A 336 -35.63 10.01 -10.17
N GLY A 337 -36.12 10.01 -8.93
CA GLY A 337 -35.58 9.14 -7.88
C GLY A 337 -35.72 7.64 -8.19
N GLY A 338 -36.81 7.24 -8.83
CA GLY A 338 -37.03 5.86 -9.28
C GLY A 338 -36.09 5.48 -10.43
N LEU A 339 -35.91 6.40 -11.38
CA LEU A 339 -34.97 6.26 -12.49
C LEU A 339 -33.53 6.05 -12.01
N CYS A 340 -33.05 6.87 -11.07
CA CYS A 340 -31.70 6.74 -10.51
C CYS A 340 -31.47 5.35 -9.88
N ARG A 341 -32.41 4.86 -9.07
CA ARG A 341 -32.32 3.53 -8.45
C ARG A 341 -32.31 2.43 -9.51
N SER A 342 -33.18 2.53 -10.51
CA SER A 342 -33.28 1.57 -11.59
C SER A 342 -31.99 1.47 -12.40
N ILE A 343 -31.37 2.62 -12.73
CA ILE A 343 -30.09 2.67 -13.45
C ILE A 343 -28.96 2.10 -12.60
N ARG A 344 -28.87 2.49 -11.31
CA ARG A 344 -27.89 1.92 -10.37
C ARG A 344 -27.98 0.40 -10.34
N ASP A 345 -29.17 -0.15 -10.17
CA ASP A 345 -29.36 -1.59 -9.99
C ASP A 345 -29.06 -2.37 -11.28
N ARG A 346 -29.42 -1.82 -12.44
CA ARG A 346 -29.03 -2.37 -13.75
C ARG A 346 -27.51 -2.38 -13.93
N CYS A 347 -26.84 -1.25 -13.71
CA CYS A 347 -25.39 -1.16 -13.86
C CYS A 347 -24.65 -2.09 -12.88
N ARG A 348 -25.09 -2.15 -11.62
CA ARG A 348 -24.52 -3.06 -10.61
C ARG A 348 -24.65 -4.51 -11.06
N SER A 349 -25.82 -4.91 -11.55
CA SER A 349 -26.07 -6.29 -12.01
C SER A 349 -25.22 -6.64 -13.23
N ALA A 350 -25.06 -5.69 -14.17
CA ALA A 350 -24.22 -5.88 -15.34
C ALA A 350 -22.74 -6.05 -14.98
N LEU A 351 -22.23 -5.28 -14.02
CA LEU A 351 -20.86 -5.42 -13.52
C LEU A 351 -20.64 -6.77 -12.82
N LEU A 352 -21.56 -7.20 -11.97
CA LEU A 352 -21.48 -8.53 -11.34
C LEU A 352 -21.45 -9.69 -12.35
N ALA A 353 -22.10 -9.51 -13.51
CA ALA A 353 -22.08 -10.49 -14.60
C ALA A 353 -20.83 -10.40 -15.50
N GLU A 354 -19.95 -9.43 -15.29
CA GLU A 354 -18.76 -9.23 -16.11
C GLU A 354 -17.73 -10.35 -15.86
N ARG A 355 -17.30 -10.99 -16.94
CA ARG A 355 -16.32 -12.08 -16.87
C ARG A 355 -15.01 -11.67 -16.19
N SER A 356 -14.57 -10.43 -16.38
CA SER A 356 -13.33 -9.91 -15.79
C SER A 356 -13.36 -9.88 -14.25
N ILE A 357 -14.55 -9.67 -13.66
CA ILE A 357 -14.77 -9.71 -12.22
C ILE A 357 -14.85 -11.16 -11.75
N GLY A 358 -15.63 -12.01 -12.45
CA GLY A 358 -15.71 -13.43 -12.14
C GLY A 358 -14.35 -14.13 -12.16
N ASP A 359 -13.55 -13.89 -13.21
CA ASP A 359 -12.19 -14.44 -13.33
C ASP A 359 -11.27 -13.95 -12.19
N ALA A 360 -11.41 -12.69 -11.75
CA ALA A 360 -10.64 -12.13 -10.65
C ALA A 360 -11.02 -12.75 -9.29
N VAL A 361 -12.31 -12.97 -9.04
CA VAL A 361 -12.80 -13.64 -7.83
C VAL A 361 -12.28 -15.08 -7.76
N VAL A 362 -12.42 -15.84 -8.86
CA VAL A 362 -11.92 -17.22 -8.94
C VAL A 362 -10.40 -17.29 -8.72
N ALA A 363 -9.64 -16.35 -9.30
CA ALA A 363 -8.21 -16.27 -9.08
C ALA A 363 -7.86 -15.96 -7.61
N ALA A 364 -8.58 -15.02 -6.99
CA ALA A 364 -8.39 -14.62 -5.60
C ALA A 364 -8.69 -15.77 -4.62
N GLU A 365 -9.81 -16.48 -4.80
CA GLU A 365 -10.15 -17.66 -4.00
C GLU A 365 -9.08 -18.74 -4.11
N ARG A 366 -8.65 -19.05 -5.34
CA ARG A 366 -7.61 -20.06 -5.57
C ARG A 366 -6.31 -19.71 -4.84
N LEU A 367 -5.90 -18.44 -4.89
CA LEU A 367 -4.70 -17.97 -4.18
C LEU A 367 -4.85 -18.07 -2.66
N ALA A 368 -6.00 -17.64 -2.12
CA ALA A 368 -6.27 -17.70 -0.68
C ALA A 368 -6.32 -19.14 -0.17
N MET A 369 -7.01 -20.04 -0.88
CA MET A 369 -7.09 -21.46 -0.54
C MET A 369 -5.73 -22.16 -0.63
N ALA A 370 -4.94 -21.87 -1.67
CA ALA A 370 -3.60 -22.42 -1.81
C ALA A 370 -2.70 -21.99 -0.63
N GLU A 371 -2.80 -20.74 -0.18
CA GLU A 371 -2.07 -20.25 0.99
C GLU A 371 -2.49 -20.96 2.29
N VAL A 372 -3.80 -21.17 2.49
CA VAL A 372 -4.33 -21.92 3.64
C VAL A 372 -3.79 -23.34 3.65
N GLU A 373 -3.85 -24.06 2.53
CA GLU A 373 -3.34 -25.43 2.43
C GLU A 373 -1.83 -25.51 2.66
N ARG A 374 -1.05 -24.58 2.10
CA ARG A 374 0.40 -24.47 2.39
C ARG A 374 0.68 -24.32 3.88
N ARG A 375 -0.04 -23.42 4.56
CA ARG A 375 0.13 -23.20 6.00
C ARG A 375 -0.28 -24.41 6.82
N ARG A 376 -1.36 -25.10 6.46
CA ARG A 376 -1.79 -26.35 7.10
C ARG A 376 -0.76 -27.46 6.97
N ILE A 377 -0.13 -27.60 5.80
CA ILE A 377 0.95 -28.58 5.58
C ILE A 377 2.16 -28.26 6.48
N ARG A 378 2.60 -27.00 6.54
CA ARG A 378 3.69 -26.56 7.43
C ARG A 378 3.37 -26.84 8.89
N LEU A 379 2.13 -26.60 9.30
CA LEU A 379 1.66 -26.85 10.65
C LEU A 379 1.76 -28.34 11.01
N ARG A 380 1.34 -29.24 10.11
CA ARG A 380 1.44 -30.70 10.33
C ARG A 380 2.87 -31.20 10.42
N GLN A 381 3.82 -30.56 9.74
CA GLN A 381 5.23 -30.94 9.75
C GLN A 381 5.94 -30.50 11.04
N ARG A 382 5.44 -29.47 11.74
CA ARG A 382 5.97 -29.02 13.03
C ARG A 382 5.41 -29.89 14.16
N TYR A 383 6.22 -30.82 14.66
CA TYR A 383 5.83 -31.80 15.68
C TYR A 383 5.78 -31.26 17.13
N PHE A 384 5.91 -29.95 17.38
CA PHE A 384 6.10 -29.41 18.74
C PHE A 384 5.04 -28.39 19.18
N ALA A 385 4.71 -28.44 20.47
CA ALA A 385 3.76 -27.56 21.15
C ALA A 385 4.15 -26.07 21.04
N GLY A 386 3.19 -25.22 20.68
CA GLY A 386 3.38 -23.77 20.51
C GLY A 386 2.64 -23.11 19.35
N ASP A 387 1.81 -23.87 18.61
CA ASP A 387 1.29 -23.49 17.30
C ASP A 387 -0.02 -22.68 17.27
N PHE A 388 -0.45 -22.13 18.41
CA PHE A 388 -1.66 -21.30 18.49
C PHE A 388 -1.64 -20.11 17.53
N ALA A 389 -0.47 -19.48 17.34
CA ALA A 389 -0.32 -18.35 16.42
C ALA A 389 -0.50 -18.77 14.95
N ALA A 390 0.06 -19.91 14.56
CA ALA A 390 -0.08 -20.43 13.19
C ALA A 390 -1.52 -20.86 12.90
N GLN A 391 -2.18 -21.50 13.87
CA GLN A 391 -3.60 -21.87 13.75
C GLN A 391 -4.52 -20.64 13.67
N ALA A 392 -4.27 -19.62 14.50
CA ALA A 392 -5.01 -18.36 14.46
C ALA A 392 -4.83 -17.65 13.11
N ASP A 393 -3.62 -17.71 12.53
CA ASP A 393 -3.35 -17.12 11.23
C ASP A 393 -4.10 -17.82 10.09
N ILE A 394 -4.17 -19.16 10.12
CA ILE A 394 -4.98 -19.96 9.19
C ILE A 394 -6.45 -19.58 9.33
N GLN A 395 -6.98 -19.58 10.56
CA GLN A 395 -8.37 -19.25 10.84
C GLN A 395 -8.74 -17.84 10.36
N ALA A 396 -7.82 -16.88 10.49
CA ALA A 396 -8.03 -15.51 10.01
C ALA A 396 -7.98 -15.36 8.48
N ILE A 397 -7.34 -16.27 7.73
CA ILE A 397 -7.48 -16.32 6.25
C ILE A 397 -8.80 -17.01 5.89
N GLU A 398 -9.18 -18.08 6.59
CA GLU A 398 -10.43 -18.78 6.33
C GLU A 398 -11.65 -17.88 6.57
N SER A 399 -11.61 -17.03 7.61
CA SER A 399 -12.72 -16.13 7.95
C SER A 399 -13.02 -15.08 6.89
N ILE A 400 -12.06 -14.76 6.00
CA ILE A 400 -12.23 -13.75 4.94
C ILE A 400 -12.59 -14.36 3.58
N LEU A 401 -12.55 -15.70 3.44
CA LEU A 401 -12.89 -16.37 2.17
C LEU A 401 -14.30 -16.03 1.66
N PRO A 402 -15.36 -15.98 2.50
CA PRO A 402 -16.69 -15.61 2.01
C PRO A 402 -16.76 -14.20 1.42
N ALA A 403 -16.00 -13.27 1.98
CA ALA A 403 -15.94 -11.87 1.53
C ALA A 403 -15.19 -11.72 0.19
N ILE A 404 -14.24 -12.63 -0.10
CA ILE A 404 -13.56 -12.71 -1.38
C ILE A 404 -14.47 -13.34 -2.44
N ALA A 405 -15.19 -14.40 -2.06
CA ALA A 405 -16.10 -15.15 -2.93
C ALA A 405 -17.29 -14.32 -3.41
N CYS A 406 -17.82 -13.49 -2.50
CA CYS A 406 -18.95 -12.61 -2.76
C CYS A 406 -18.53 -11.16 -2.51
N PRO A 407 -17.79 -10.52 -3.45
CA PRO A 407 -17.34 -9.15 -3.25
C PRO A 407 -18.51 -8.16 -3.27
N ALA A 408 -18.32 -7.05 -2.56
CA ALA A 408 -19.25 -5.93 -2.60
C ALA A 408 -19.03 -5.11 -3.89
N VAL A 409 -20.12 -4.78 -4.59
CA VAL A 409 -20.13 -3.79 -5.69
C VAL A 409 -20.78 -2.51 -5.18
N ARG A 410 -19.97 -1.72 -4.50
CA ARG A 410 -20.38 -0.49 -3.83
C ARG A 410 -20.47 0.65 -4.84
N LEU A 411 -21.58 1.39 -4.81
CA LEU A 411 -21.68 2.65 -5.54
C LEU A 411 -20.92 3.71 -4.74
N ASP A 412 -19.92 4.31 -5.36
CA ASP A 412 -19.07 5.34 -4.76
C ASP A 412 -19.57 6.75 -5.12
N ALA A 413 -19.95 6.95 -6.38
CA ALA A 413 -20.56 8.20 -6.84
C ALA A 413 -21.54 7.97 -8.00
N MET A 414 -22.56 8.82 -8.11
CA MET A 414 -23.51 8.86 -9.21
C MET A 414 -23.77 10.29 -9.66
N GLY A 415 -23.44 10.59 -10.92
CA GLY A 415 -23.71 11.85 -11.57
C GLY A 415 -24.78 11.72 -12.63
N CYS A 416 -25.61 12.74 -12.80
CA CYS A 416 -26.49 12.91 -13.96
C CYS A 416 -25.93 14.02 -14.86
N PHE A 417 -25.90 13.75 -16.16
CA PHE A 417 -25.49 14.70 -17.19
C PHE A 417 -26.66 14.98 -18.12
N ILE A 418 -26.86 16.26 -18.39
CA ILE A 418 -27.69 16.75 -19.49
C ILE A 418 -26.74 17.38 -20.51
N VAL A 419 -26.74 16.89 -21.74
CA VAL A 419 -25.84 17.35 -22.79
C VAL A 419 -26.65 17.96 -23.92
N SER A 420 -26.28 19.16 -24.34
CA SER A 420 -26.91 19.87 -25.46
C SER A 420 -25.92 20.80 -26.15
N ALA A 421 -26.20 21.16 -27.41
CA ALA A 421 -25.44 22.18 -28.13
C ALA A 421 -25.61 23.57 -27.53
N GLU A 422 -26.81 23.88 -27.03
CA GLU A 422 -27.20 25.20 -26.53
C GLU A 422 -27.37 25.20 -25.00
N PRO A 423 -27.10 26.32 -24.32
CA PRO A 423 -27.36 26.43 -22.88
C PRO A 423 -28.85 26.28 -22.56
N PRO A 424 -29.23 25.92 -21.31
CA PRO A 424 -30.63 25.81 -20.94
C PRO A 424 -31.34 27.15 -21.10
N SER A 425 -32.58 27.13 -21.59
CA SER A 425 -33.44 28.31 -21.66
C SER A 425 -33.83 28.74 -20.25
N ILE A 426 -33.16 29.76 -19.72
CA ILE A 426 -33.52 30.37 -18.44
C ILE A 426 -34.62 31.38 -18.74
N GLU A 427 -35.89 31.02 -18.51
CA GLU A 427 -36.94 32.04 -18.42
C GLU A 427 -36.62 32.93 -17.22
N ALA A 428 -36.30 34.19 -17.48
CA ALA A 428 -36.09 35.20 -16.45
C ALA A 428 -37.46 35.51 -15.81
N HIS A 429 -37.83 34.78 -14.77
CA HIS A 429 -38.92 35.22 -13.90
C HIS A 429 -38.43 36.46 -13.13
N ALA A 430 -39.05 37.60 -13.48
CA ALA A 430 -38.91 38.90 -12.84
C ALA A 430 -39.46 38.91 -11.41
#